data_AF-L1MYB0-F1
#
_entry.id   AF-L1MYB0-F1
#
_cell.length_a   1.000
_cell.length_b   1.000
_cell.length_c   1.000
_cell.angle_alpha   90.00
_cell.angle_beta   90.00
_cell.angle_gamma   90.00
#
_symmetry.space_group_name_H-M   'P 1'
#
loop_
_entity.id
_entity.type
_entity.pdbx_description
1 polymer ?
#
loop_
_entity_poly.entity_id
_entity_poly.type
_entity_poly.pdbx_seq_one_letter_code
_entity_poly.pdbx_strand_id
1 'polypeptide(L)'
;MGLFNLFKKKGGSLQSETIVEHSRKIQENINNNEHISKSIDNEKLINSLVDAYAQKEVYEKPDLSIDTNNFDPFFEEAAYAIVTTQVGSTSMIQRRFSIGYNRARRLMDQLEMAGIIGPAEGSKPREVLIQDKNTLQMMLNFRRGLINKDFIIENKHAIKERVLFYQEQKAKEEEWARRELIDAEKERIKQEILEKRRIREIKKQAMAELREEGIIEEARTREPIPQEVQDAVWRRDGGRCVKCGSQENLEFDHIIPFSKGGSNTIRNIQLLCEKCNRSKSNKIG
;
A
#
# COMPACT_ATOMS: atom_id res chain seq x y z
N MET A 1 15.87 12.05 16.93
CA MET A 1 17.17 11.34 16.81
C MET A 1 16.93 9.86 16.52
N GLY A 2 16.71 9.48 15.26
CA GLY A 2 16.58 8.06 14.91
C GLY A 2 15.69 7.81 13.69
N LEU A 3 16.33 7.70 12.53
CA LEU A 3 15.93 6.95 11.32
C LEU A 3 16.89 7.18 10.14
N PHE A 4 17.88 8.08 10.28
CA PHE A 4 18.83 8.43 9.21
C PHE A 4 20.07 7.54 9.06
N ASN A 5 20.27 6.51 9.89
CA ASN A 5 21.54 5.78 9.97
C ASN A 5 21.46 4.32 9.52
N LEU A 6 20.99 4.06 8.31
CA LEU A 6 21.08 2.70 7.75
C LEU A 6 21.45 2.62 6.27
N PHE A 7 22.24 3.54 5.73
CA PHE A 7 22.88 3.32 4.42
C PHE A 7 24.26 3.99 4.33
N LYS A 8 25.30 3.27 4.78
CA LYS A 8 26.69 3.52 4.37
C LYS A 8 27.42 2.19 4.20
N LYS A 9 27.46 1.67 2.96
CA LYS A 9 28.69 1.20 2.30
C LYS A 9 28.43 0.67 0.88
N LYS A 10 29.37 1.07 0.01
CA LYS A 10 29.66 0.66 -1.37
C LYS A 10 28.91 1.39 -2.48
N GLY A 11 29.73 2.02 -3.33
CA GLY A 11 29.36 2.98 -4.36
C GLY A 11 28.53 2.39 -5.49
N GLY A 12 27.66 3.24 -5.99
CA GLY A 12 26.77 3.06 -7.13
C GLY A 12 26.02 4.36 -7.31
N SER A 13 26.56 5.25 -8.15
CA SER A 13 25.92 6.47 -8.59
C SER A 13 24.67 6.17 -9.43
N LEU A 14 23.67 7.04 -9.34
CA LEU A 14 22.37 7.09 -10.06
C LEU A 14 21.09 6.47 -9.46
N GLN A 15 21.05 6.00 -8.21
CA GLN A 15 19.76 5.65 -7.56
C GLN A 15 19.42 6.42 -6.28
N SER A 16 20.24 7.39 -5.86
CA SER A 16 20.07 8.11 -4.60
C SER A 16 19.24 9.39 -4.71
N GLU A 17 19.22 10.09 -5.85
CA GLU A 17 18.54 11.38 -5.97
C GLU A 17 17.01 11.24 -5.93
N THR A 18 16.46 10.18 -6.54
CA THR A 18 15.00 9.97 -6.60
C THR A 18 14.37 9.60 -5.26
N ILE A 19 15.11 8.87 -4.41
CA ILE A 19 14.65 8.41 -3.09
C ILE A 19 14.73 9.54 -2.06
N VAL A 20 15.81 10.34 -2.11
CA VAL A 20 15.96 11.53 -1.24
C VAL A 20 14.92 12.59 -1.61
N GLU A 21 14.65 12.80 -2.89
CA GLU A 21 13.64 13.74 -3.39
C GLU A 21 12.21 13.31 -3.03
N HIS A 22 11.88 12.03 -3.13
CA HIS A 22 10.57 11.50 -2.70
C HIS A 22 10.39 11.55 -1.17
N SER A 23 11.45 11.27 -0.41
CA SER A 23 11.40 11.31 1.05
C SER A 23 11.19 12.75 1.56
N ARG A 24 11.81 13.73 0.90
CA ARG A 24 11.61 15.15 1.19
C ARG A 24 10.19 15.63 0.88
N LYS A 25 9.62 15.22 -0.26
CA LYS A 25 8.23 15.54 -0.63
C LYS A 25 7.19 14.89 0.29
N ILE A 26 7.47 13.70 0.81
CA ILE A 26 6.60 13.04 1.80
C ILE A 26 6.67 13.78 3.14
N GLN A 27 7.87 14.20 3.57
CA GLN A 27 8.04 14.96 4.81
C GLN A 27 7.40 16.36 4.73
N GLU A 28 7.51 17.06 3.60
CA GLU A 28 6.83 18.34 3.35
C GLU A 28 5.30 18.18 3.36
N ASN A 29 4.75 17.10 2.78
CA ASN A 29 3.31 16.81 2.82
C ASN A 29 2.78 16.42 4.21
N ILE A 30 3.60 15.79 5.05
CA ILE A 30 3.26 15.47 6.44
C ILE A 30 3.21 16.76 7.27
N ASN A 31 4.21 17.63 7.13
CA ASN A 31 4.27 18.90 7.85
C ASN A 31 3.16 19.88 7.41
N ASN A 32 2.77 19.86 6.13
CA ASN A 32 1.65 20.65 5.61
C ASN A 32 0.29 20.11 6.09
N ASN A 33 0.13 18.80 6.32
CA ASN A 33 -1.08 18.22 6.89
C ASN A 33 -1.21 18.42 8.41
N GLU A 34 -0.09 18.45 9.14
CA GLU A 34 -0.10 18.79 10.58
C GLU A 34 -0.65 20.20 10.84
N HIS A 35 -0.41 21.15 9.93
CA HIS A 35 -0.95 22.51 10.05
C HIS A 35 -2.46 22.63 9.73
N ILE A 36 -3.02 21.77 8.87
CA ILE A 36 -4.46 21.71 8.61
C ILE A 36 -5.21 21.14 9.82
N SER A 37 -4.57 20.25 10.58
CA SER A 37 -5.16 19.63 11.78
C SER A 37 -5.27 20.54 13.02
N LYS A 38 -4.80 21.80 12.97
CA LYS A 38 -4.76 22.71 14.14
C LYS A 38 -5.53 24.03 14.02
N SER A 39 -6.45 24.19 13.06
CA SER A 39 -7.24 25.44 12.95
C SER A 39 -8.72 25.26 12.59
N ILE A 40 -9.34 24.15 13.02
CA ILE A 40 -10.78 24.14 13.22
C ILE A 40 -10.98 23.62 14.63
N ASP A 41 -11.31 24.51 15.56
CA ASP A 41 -11.76 24.14 16.89
C ASP A 41 -12.96 23.20 16.72
N ASN A 42 -12.72 21.88 16.77
CA ASN A 42 -13.75 20.87 16.58
C ASN A 42 -14.91 21.06 17.56
N GLU A 43 -14.63 21.60 18.73
CA GLU A 43 -15.64 21.98 19.73
C GLU A 43 -16.56 23.11 19.22
N LYS A 44 -16.01 24.08 18.49
CA LYS A 44 -16.75 25.20 17.89
C LYS A 44 -17.57 24.76 16.68
N LEU A 45 -17.03 23.84 15.86
CA LEU A 45 -17.76 23.23 14.75
C LEU A 45 -18.90 22.33 15.26
N ILE A 46 -18.65 21.53 16.29
CA ILE A 46 -19.67 20.68 16.93
C ILE A 46 -20.77 21.54 17.56
N ASN A 47 -20.43 22.61 18.26
CA ASN A 47 -21.43 23.51 18.87
C ASN A 47 -22.23 24.25 17.78
N SER A 48 -21.59 24.72 16.71
CA SER A 48 -22.27 25.31 15.56
C SER A 48 -23.24 24.34 14.86
N LEU A 49 -22.87 23.07 14.72
CA LEU A 49 -23.75 22.05 14.15
C LEU A 49 -24.93 21.78 15.09
N VAL A 50 -24.68 21.63 16.39
CA VAL A 50 -25.73 21.41 17.40
C VAL A 50 -26.74 22.58 17.41
N ASP A 51 -26.28 23.83 17.33
CA ASP A 51 -27.14 25.01 17.30
C ASP A 51 -27.94 25.11 15.98
N ALA A 52 -27.32 24.79 14.84
CA ALA A 52 -27.99 24.75 13.55
C ALA A 52 -29.06 23.65 13.46
N TYR A 53 -28.83 22.50 14.11
CA TYR A 53 -29.81 21.42 14.25
C TYR A 53 -30.92 21.76 15.26
N ALA A 54 -30.65 22.63 16.24
CA ALA A 54 -31.63 23.02 17.25
C ALA A 54 -32.66 24.05 16.75
N GLN A 55 -32.34 24.83 15.72
CA GLN A 55 -33.14 25.97 15.23
C GLN A 55 -34.00 25.67 13.98
N LYS A 56 -33.85 24.51 13.33
CA LYS A 56 -34.70 24.11 12.19
C LYS A 56 -35.98 23.43 12.66
N GLU A 57 -37.12 24.12 12.55
CA GLU A 57 -38.45 23.61 12.92
C GLU A 57 -39.01 22.49 12.03
N VAL A 58 -38.30 22.03 11.00
CA VAL A 58 -38.70 20.89 10.19
C VAL A 58 -37.46 20.09 9.78
N TYR A 59 -37.37 18.84 10.24
CA TYR A 59 -36.38 17.88 9.76
C TYR A 59 -36.83 17.36 8.39
N GLU A 60 -36.23 17.88 7.32
CA GLU A 60 -36.18 17.12 6.07
C GLU A 60 -35.19 15.97 6.26
N LYS A 61 -35.70 14.74 6.08
CA LYS A 61 -34.98 13.46 6.11
C LYS A 61 -33.63 13.60 5.40
N PRO A 62 -32.49 13.45 6.10
CA PRO A 62 -31.30 12.92 5.45
C PRO A 62 -31.65 11.50 4.99
N ASP A 63 -31.38 11.17 3.73
CA ASP A 63 -31.51 9.79 3.23
C ASP A 63 -30.42 8.92 3.88
N LEU A 64 -30.64 8.60 5.16
CA LEU A 64 -29.90 7.62 5.92
C LEU A 64 -30.71 6.33 5.95
N SER A 65 -31.21 5.90 4.77
CA SER A 65 -31.71 4.55 4.59
C SER A 65 -30.55 3.56 4.68
N ILE A 66 -30.02 3.35 5.89
CA ILE A 66 -29.48 2.05 6.25
C ILE A 66 -30.63 1.08 5.95
N ASP A 67 -30.40 0.16 5.02
CA ASP A 67 -31.40 -0.73 4.45
C ASP A 67 -32.05 -1.58 5.55
N THR A 68 -33.06 -1.01 6.21
CA THR A 68 -33.83 -1.62 7.29
C THR A 68 -34.68 -2.79 6.77
N ASN A 69 -34.77 -2.97 5.45
CA ASN A 69 -35.52 -4.03 4.80
C ASN A 69 -34.84 -5.41 4.83
N ASN A 70 -33.60 -5.52 5.30
CA ASN A 70 -32.84 -6.79 5.22
C ASN A 70 -32.69 -7.55 6.55
N PHE A 71 -33.43 -7.17 7.59
CA PHE A 71 -33.41 -7.86 8.88
C PHE A 71 -34.55 -8.85 9.04
N ASP A 72 -34.30 -9.91 9.81
CA ASP A 72 -35.33 -10.89 10.12
C ASP A 72 -36.47 -10.20 10.90
N PRO A 73 -37.76 -10.48 10.60
CA PRO A 73 -38.88 -9.90 11.33
C PRO A 73 -38.84 -10.11 12.85
N PHE A 74 -38.14 -11.14 13.34
CA PHE A 74 -37.96 -11.38 14.78
C PHE A 74 -36.72 -10.73 15.39
N PHE A 75 -35.98 -9.93 14.62
CA PHE A 75 -34.69 -9.39 15.04
C PHE A 75 -34.77 -8.64 16.38
N GLU A 76 -35.77 -7.76 16.54
CA GLU A 76 -35.87 -6.90 17.71
C GLU A 76 -36.37 -7.68 18.93
N GLU A 77 -37.38 -8.53 18.76
CA GLU A 77 -37.88 -9.40 19.83
C GLU A 77 -36.79 -10.37 20.29
N ALA A 78 -35.97 -10.87 19.37
CA ALA A 78 -34.84 -11.71 19.70
C ALA A 78 -33.72 -10.95 20.43
N ALA A 79 -33.44 -9.70 20.06
CA ALA A 79 -32.53 -8.84 20.80
C ALA A 79 -33.02 -8.64 22.24
N TYR A 80 -34.31 -8.31 22.43
CA TYR A 80 -34.92 -8.20 23.76
C TYR A 80 -34.84 -9.50 24.54
N ALA A 81 -35.10 -10.62 23.87
CA ALA A 81 -35.03 -11.93 24.48
C ALA A 81 -33.64 -12.21 25.04
N ILE A 82 -32.59 -12.02 24.24
CA ILE A 82 -31.19 -12.28 24.60
C ILE A 82 -30.73 -11.33 25.70
N VAL A 83 -31.00 -10.02 25.60
CA VAL A 83 -30.61 -9.04 26.64
C VAL A 83 -31.37 -9.28 27.95
N THR A 84 -32.60 -9.78 27.88
CA THR A 84 -33.35 -10.11 29.11
C THR A 84 -32.81 -11.37 29.78
N THR A 85 -32.48 -12.41 29.01
CA THR A 85 -32.02 -13.69 29.56
C THR A 85 -30.51 -13.73 29.79
N GLN A 86 -29.76 -12.80 29.22
CA GLN A 86 -28.30 -12.77 29.18
C GLN A 86 -27.69 -14.08 28.63
N VAL A 87 -28.39 -14.70 27.66
CA VAL A 87 -27.99 -15.98 27.04
C VAL A 87 -28.06 -15.86 25.52
N GLY A 88 -26.91 -15.80 24.84
CA GLY A 88 -26.79 -15.71 23.40
C GLY A 88 -26.66 -17.06 22.69
N SER A 89 -27.63 -17.98 22.86
CA SER A 89 -27.57 -19.30 22.21
C SER A 89 -28.58 -19.48 21.07
N THR A 90 -28.13 -20.07 19.95
CA THR A 90 -28.96 -20.34 18.77
C THR A 90 -30.14 -21.26 19.12
N SER A 91 -29.95 -22.25 19.98
CA SER A 91 -31.00 -23.18 20.42
C SER A 91 -32.05 -22.52 21.31
N MET A 92 -31.69 -21.48 22.07
CA MET A 92 -32.67 -20.67 22.81
C MET A 92 -33.57 -19.91 21.84
N ILE A 93 -33.00 -19.23 20.84
CA ILE A 93 -33.75 -18.52 19.80
C ILE A 93 -34.66 -19.48 19.03
N GLN A 94 -34.14 -20.64 18.64
CA GLN A 94 -34.89 -21.68 17.94
C GLN A 94 -36.17 -22.07 18.69
N ARG A 95 -36.06 -22.37 19.99
CA ARG A 95 -37.20 -22.77 20.84
C ARG A 95 -38.15 -21.62 21.13
N ARG A 96 -37.62 -20.43 21.44
CA ARG A 96 -38.43 -19.27 21.85
C ARG A 96 -39.28 -18.72 20.72
N PHE A 97 -38.75 -18.70 19.50
CA PHE A 97 -39.44 -18.16 18.32
C PHE A 97 -40.03 -19.24 17.41
N SER A 98 -39.89 -20.52 17.78
CA SER A 98 -40.36 -21.67 16.98
C SER A 98 -39.90 -21.62 15.51
N ILE A 99 -38.63 -21.26 15.29
CA ILE A 99 -38.03 -21.14 13.95
C ILE A 99 -37.01 -22.26 13.70
N GLY A 100 -36.73 -22.56 12.43
CA GLY A 100 -35.70 -23.53 12.05
C GLY A 100 -34.27 -23.07 12.39
N TYR A 101 -33.36 -24.02 12.58
CA TYR A 101 -31.97 -23.77 13.00
C TYR A 101 -31.25 -22.74 12.11
N ASN A 102 -31.36 -22.85 10.79
CA ASN A 102 -30.69 -21.93 9.85
C ASN A 102 -31.20 -20.49 9.99
N ARG A 103 -32.50 -20.30 10.27
CA ARG A 103 -33.08 -18.96 10.49
C ARG A 103 -32.62 -18.40 11.83
N ALA A 104 -32.61 -19.21 12.89
CA ALA A 104 -32.07 -18.83 14.19
C ALA A 104 -30.59 -18.43 14.08
N ARG A 105 -29.77 -19.17 13.32
CA ARG A 105 -28.37 -18.83 13.07
C ARG A 105 -28.23 -17.48 12.38
N ARG A 106 -28.94 -17.25 11.28
CA ARG A 106 -28.92 -15.94 10.58
C ARG A 106 -29.33 -14.79 11.50
N LEU A 107 -30.31 -15.03 12.37
CA LEU A 107 -30.74 -14.04 13.33
C LEU A 107 -29.65 -13.75 14.37
N MET A 108 -28.93 -14.77 14.85
CA MET A 108 -27.75 -14.60 15.72
C MET A 108 -26.63 -13.81 15.01
N ASP A 109 -26.37 -14.11 13.73
CA ASP A 109 -25.35 -13.40 12.94
C ASP A 109 -25.75 -11.92 12.73
N GLN A 110 -27.04 -11.63 12.50
CA GLN A 110 -27.54 -10.25 12.45
C GLN A 110 -27.39 -9.50 13.78
N LEU A 111 -27.60 -10.18 14.91
CA LEU A 111 -27.42 -9.59 16.24
C LEU A 111 -25.95 -9.32 16.57
N GLU A 112 -25.04 -10.17 16.07
CA GLU A 112 -23.59 -9.96 16.14
C GLU A 112 -23.19 -8.73 15.32
N MET A 113 -23.64 -8.64 14.06
CA MET A 113 -23.40 -7.49 13.19
C MET A 113 -23.94 -6.18 13.78
N ALA A 114 -25.02 -6.26 14.57
CA ALA A 114 -25.60 -5.12 15.27
C ALA A 114 -24.88 -4.76 16.58
N GLY A 115 -23.84 -5.51 16.98
CA GLY A 115 -23.09 -5.28 18.21
C GLY A 115 -23.88 -5.60 19.49
N ILE A 116 -24.92 -6.44 19.40
CA ILE A 116 -25.75 -6.83 20.56
C ILE A 116 -25.14 -8.05 21.26
N ILE A 117 -24.49 -8.92 20.49
CA ILE A 117 -23.78 -10.11 20.97
C ILE A 117 -22.37 -10.17 20.37
N GLY A 118 -21.47 -10.86 21.06
CA GLY A 118 -20.10 -11.08 20.65
C GLY A 118 -19.92 -12.19 19.58
N PRO A 119 -18.66 -12.39 19.14
CA PRO A 119 -18.33 -13.39 18.13
C PRO A 119 -18.61 -14.83 18.58
N ALA A 120 -18.69 -15.74 17.61
CA ALA A 120 -18.93 -17.14 17.89
C ALA A 120 -17.69 -17.81 18.49
N GLU A 121 -17.85 -18.43 19.66
CA GLU A 121 -16.79 -19.23 20.30
C GLU A 121 -17.14 -20.72 20.29
N GLY A 122 -16.94 -21.35 19.12
CA GLY A 122 -17.22 -22.77 18.93
C GLY A 122 -18.69 -23.10 19.23
N SER A 123 -18.92 -24.02 20.18
CA SER A 123 -20.28 -24.44 20.58
C SER A 123 -20.85 -23.68 21.77
N LYS A 124 -20.11 -22.73 22.36
CA LYS A 124 -20.56 -21.97 23.53
C LYS A 124 -21.61 -20.92 23.12
N PRO A 125 -22.52 -20.54 24.04
CA PRO A 125 -23.35 -19.35 23.84
C PRO A 125 -22.48 -18.12 23.59
N ARG A 126 -22.89 -17.27 22.66
CA ARG A 126 -22.22 -15.99 22.40
C ARG A 126 -22.39 -15.06 23.60
N GLU A 127 -21.35 -14.28 23.87
CA GLU A 127 -21.38 -13.23 24.89
C GLU A 127 -22.45 -12.19 24.55
N VAL A 128 -23.18 -11.71 25.56
CA VAL A 128 -24.15 -10.63 25.39
C VAL A 128 -23.48 -9.31 25.75
N LEU A 129 -23.33 -8.41 24.77
CA LEU A 129 -22.59 -7.16 24.94
C LEU A 129 -23.44 -6.06 25.59
N ILE A 130 -24.77 -6.17 25.47
CA ILE A 130 -25.73 -5.21 26.02
C ILE A 130 -26.36 -5.76 27.30
N GLN A 131 -26.08 -5.09 28.41
CA GLN A 131 -26.46 -5.57 29.75
C GLN A 131 -27.85 -5.09 30.19
N ASP A 132 -28.31 -3.94 29.68
CA ASP A 132 -29.57 -3.33 30.12
C ASP A 132 -30.56 -3.06 28.98
N LYS A 133 -31.85 -3.15 29.31
CA LYS A 133 -32.95 -2.96 28.35
C LYS A 133 -33.05 -1.54 27.82
N ASN A 134 -32.60 -0.54 28.59
CA ASN A 134 -32.67 0.86 28.18
C ASN A 134 -31.65 1.14 27.09
N THR A 135 -30.42 0.61 27.21
CA THR A 135 -29.38 0.68 26.18
C THR A 135 -29.81 -0.05 24.91
N LEU A 136 -30.46 -1.22 25.04
CA LEU A 136 -31.03 -1.91 23.89
C LEU A 136 -32.13 -1.06 23.22
N GLN A 137 -33.06 -0.51 23.99
CA GLN A 137 -34.11 0.39 23.49
C GLN A 137 -33.52 1.59 22.77
N MET A 138 -32.51 2.23 23.36
CA MET A 138 -31.75 3.32 22.75
C MET A 138 -31.17 2.90 21.38
N MET A 139 -30.52 1.74 21.31
CA MET A 139 -29.92 1.23 20.07
C MET A 139 -30.97 0.94 19.00
N LEU A 140 -32.09 0.31 19.36
CA LEU A 140 -33.19 0.02 18.44
C LEU A 140 -33.87 1.30 17.94
N ASN A 141 -34.07 2.27 18.83
CA ASN A 141 -34.61 3.59 18.49
C ASN A 141 -33.69 4.36 17.55
N PHE A 142 -32.37 4.38 17.83
CA PHE A 142 -31.36 4.94 16.94
C PHE A 142 -31.42 4.31 15.55
N ARG A 143 -31.49 2.97 15.50
CA ARG A 143 -31.58 2.20 14.27
C ARG A 143 -32.87 2.43 13.48
N ARG A 144 -34.00 2.65 14.17
CA ARG A 144 -35.27 3.04 13.55
C ARG A 144 -35.31 4.51 13.11
N GLY A 145 -34.25 5.30 13.40
CA GLY A 145 -34.25 6.74 13.19
C GLY A 145 -35.20 7.51 14.12
N LEU A 146 -35.69 6.85 15.18
CA LEU A 146 -36.60 7.42 16.18
C LEU A 146 -35.79 7.89 17.38
N ILE A 147 -35.07 9.01 17.26
CA ILE A 147 -34.34 9.56 18.41
C ILE A 147 -34.96 10.90 18.80
N ASN A 148 -35.49 10.98 20.02
CA ASN A 148 -35.94 12.25 20.59
C ASN A 148 -34.73 13.15 20.86
N LYS A 149 -34.86 14.45 20.55
CA LYS A 149 -33.85 15.49 20.81
C LYS A 149 -33.40 15.49 22.28
N ASP A 150 -34.33 15.31 23.22
CA ASP A 150 -34.05 15.26 24.66
C ASP A 150 -33.11 14.10 25.02
N PHE A 151 -33.32 12.95 24.37
CA PHE A 151 -32.52 11.75 24.57
C PHE A 151 -31.06 11.91 24.10
N ILE A 152 -30.86 12.55 22.94
CA ILE A 152 -29.52 12.86 22.42
C ILE A 152 -28.79 13.83 23.36
N ILE A 153 -29.50 14.82 23.90
CA ILE A 153 -28.94 15.81 24.81
C ILE A 153 -28.52 15.15 26.13
N GLU A 154 -29.41 14.36 26.73
CA GLU A 154 -29.15 13.66 27.99
C GLU A 154 -28.01 12.64 27.89
N ASN A 155 -27.82 12.00 26.73
CA ASN A 155 -26.84 10.93 26.54
C ASN A 155 -25.67 11.33 25.62
N LYS A 156 -25.49 12.62 25.37
CA LYS A 156 -24.50 13.17 24.40
C LYS A 156 -23.10 12.60 24.59
N HIS A 157 -22.65 12.45 25.84
CA HIS A 157 -21.31 11.97 26.15
C HIS A 157 -21.14 10.48 25.82
N ALA A 158 -22.07 9.64 26.27
CA ALA A 158 -22.05 8.20 26.02
C ALA A 158 -22.17 7.86 24.53
N ILE A 159 -22.99 8.62 23.80
CA ILE A 159 -23.12 8.47 22.34
C ILE A 159 -21.80 8.85 21.64
N LYS A 160 -21.17 9.97 22.05
CA LYS A 160 -19.90 10.43 21.48
C LYS A 160 -18.78 9.40 21.69
N GLU A 161 -18.64 8.86 22.89
CA GLU A 161 -17.63 7.83 23.19
C GLU A 161 -17.84 6.56 22.35
N ARG A 162 -19.09 6.12 22.20
CA ARG A 162 -19.38 4.92 21.41
C ARG A 162 -19.15 5.12 19.92
N VAL A 163 -19.50 6.29 19.38
CA VAL A 163 -19.20 6.65 17.99
C VAL A 163 -17.68 6.70 17.75
N LEU A 164 -16.93 7.30 18.66
CA LEU A 164 -15.45 7.34 18.59
C LEU A 164 -14.86 5.92 18.62
N PHE A 165 -15.34 5.07 19.53
CA PHE A 165 -14.90 3.67 19.60
C PHE A 165 -15.12 2.93 18.27
N TYR A 166 -16.31 3.03 17.67
CA TYR A 166 -16.60 2.40 16.38
C TYR A 166 -15.72 2.95 15.25
N GLN A 167 -15.48 4.26 15.23
CA GLN A 167 -14.58 4.88 14.25
C GLN A 167 -13.14 4.39 14.40
N GLU A 168 -12.64 4.27 15.63
CA GLU A 168 -11.31 3.74 15.91
C GLU A 168 -11.14 2.28 15.51
N GLN A 169 -12.14 1.44 15.78
CA GLN A 169 -12.11 0.03 15.36
C GLN A 169 -12.11 -0.10 13.84
N LYS A 170 -12.99 0.64 13.16
CA LYS A 170 -13.06 0.66 11.70
C LYS A 170 -11.74 1.14 11.08
N ALA A 171 -11.13 2.18 11.63
CA ALA A 171 -9.84 2.68 11.17
C ALA A 171 -8.72 1.63 11.33
N LYS A 172 -8.71 0.88 12.43
CA LYS A 172 -7.75 -0.22 12.66
C LYS A 172 -7.94 -1.37 11.67
N GLU A 173 -9.19 -1.75 11.40
CA GLU A 173 -9.52 -2.78 10.40
C GLU A 173 -9.07 -2.36 9.00
N GLU A 174 -9.35 -1.11 8.60
CA GLU A 174 -8.91 -0.56 7.32
C GLU A 174 -7.37 -0.51 7.22
N GLU A 175 -6.68 -0.12 8.30
CA GLU A 175 -5.22 -0.13 8.35
C GLU A 175 -4.64 -1.55 8.22
N TRP A 176 -5.23 -2.51 8.94
CA TRP A 176 -4.81 -3.91 8.88
C TRP A 176 -4.99 -4.49 7.48
N ALA A 177 -6.16 -4.29 6.86
CA ALA A 177 -6.44 -4.74 5.49
C ALA A 177 -5.47 -4.11 4.48
N ARG A 178 -5.17 -2.81 4.64
CA ARG A 178 -4.16 -2.13 3.81
C ARG A 178 -2.78 -2.74 3.96
N ARG A 179 -2.38 -3.10 5.19
CA ARG A 179 -1.07 -3.72 5.47
C ARG A 179 -0.97 -5.11 4.87
N GLU A 180 -2.02 -5.91 4.97
CA GLU A 180 -2.10 -7.25 4.39
C GLU A 180 -1.93 -7.22 2.86
N LEU A 181 -2.60 -6.29 2.17
CA LEU A 181 -2.43 -6.10 0.72
C LEU A 181 -0.99 -5.76 0.34
N ILE A 182 -0.34 -4.88 1.11
CA ILE A 182 1.06 -4.51 0.88
C ILE A 182 1.98 -5.72 1.05
N ASP A 183 1.75 -6.53 2.07
CA ASP A 183 2.61 -7.69 2.35
C ASP A 183 2.40 -8.81 1.32
N ALA A 184 1.15 -9.03 0.86
CA ALA A 184 0.85 -9.93 -0.26
C ALA A 184 1.58 -9.50 -1.55
N GLU A 185 1.56 -8.20 -1.87
CA GLU A 185 2.23 -7.68 -3.06
C GLU A 185 3.77 -7.78 -2.96
N LYS A 186 4.35 -7.53 -1.77
CA LYS A 186 5.78 -7.76 -1.54
C LYS A 186 6.18 -9.20 -1.81
N GLU A 187 5.39 -10.17 -1.33
CA GLU A 187 5.70 -11.58 -1.54
C GLU A 187 5.58 -11.94 -3.04
N ARG A 188 4.57 -11.42 -3.74
CA ARG A 188 4.44 -11.58 -5.20
C ARG A 188 5.69 -11.08 -5.94
N ILE A 189 6.16 -9.87 -5.65
CA ILE A 189 7.36 -9.28 -6.27
C ILE A 189 8.60 -10.12 -5.98
N LYS A 190 8.75 -10.60 -4.74
CA LYS A 190 9.86 -11.47 -4.33
C LYS A 190 9.89 -12.79 -5.13
N GLN A 191 8.74 -13.43 -5.32
CA GLN A 191 8.64 -14.65 -6.14
C GLN A 191 9.01 -14.38 -7.60
N GLU A 192 8.57 -13.25 -8.16
CA GLU A 192 8.91 -12.87 -9.54
C GLU A 192 10.43 -12.66 -9.72
N ILE A 193 11.10 -12.06 -8.74
CA ILE A 193 12.56 -11.86 -8.76
C ILE A 193 13.30 -13.20 -8.69
N LEU A 194 12.86 -14.11 -7.81
CA LEU A 194 13.44 -15.45 -7.67
C LEU A 194 13.29 -16.25 -8.96
N GLU A 195 12.12 -16.22 -9.59
CA GLU A 195 11.89 -16.93 -10.84
C GLU A 195 12.73 -16.37 -11.99
N LYS A 196 12.84 -15.04 -12.11
CA LYS A 196 13.76 -14.40 -13.08
C LYS A 196 15.21 -14.85 -12.87
N ARG A 197 15.65 -14.99 -11.62
CA ARG A 197 16.99 -15.50 -11.31
C ARG A 197 17.15 -16.96 -11.72
N ARG A 198 16.16 -17.79 -11.42
CA ARG A 198 16.12 -19.21 -11.81
C ARG A 198 16.20 -19.39 -13.32
N ILE A 199 15.37 -18.67 -14.08
CA ILE A 199 15.39 -18.69 -15.55
C ILE A 199 16.77 -18.29 -16.09
N ARG A 200 17.41 -17.27 -15.50
CA ARG A 200 18.75 -16.85 -15.89
C ARG A 200 19.81 -17.93 -15.62
N GLU A 201 19.70 -18.65 -14.50
CA GLU A 201 20.59 -19.77 -14.15
C GLU A 201 20.40 -20.96 -15.10
N ILE A 202 19.15 -21.36 -15.37
CA ILE A 202 18.83 -22.41 -16.36
C ILE A 202 19.37 -22.02 -17.74
N LYS A 203 19.12 -20.78 -18.17
CA LYS A 203 19.64 -20.28 -19.45
C LYS A 203 21.17 -20.33 -19.50
N LYS A 204 21.84 -20.02 -18.40
CA LYS A 204 23.31 -20.10 -18.31
C LYS A 204 23.80 -21.55 -18.46
N GLN A 205 23.13 -22.51 -17.82
CA GLN A 205 23.45 -23.94 -17.92
C GLN A 205 23.24 -24.45 -19.34
N ALA A 206 22.06 -24.22 -19.92
CA ALA A 206 21.76 -24.61 -21.31
C ALA A 206 22.74 -23.99 -22.32
N MET A 207 23.10 -22.71 -22.15
CA MET A 207 24.11 -22.05 -23.00
C MET A 207 25.52 -22.66 -22.86
N ALA A 208 25.85 -23.22 -21.69
CA ALA A 208 27.13 -23.89 -21.48
C ALA A 208 27.15 -25.27 -22.15
N GLU A 209 26.06 -26.04 -21.98
CA GLU A 209 25.88 -27.35 -22.64
C GLU A 209 25.96 -27.21 -24.17
N LEU A 210 25.23 -26.26 -24.76
CA LEU A 210 25.26 -26.01 -26.21
C LEU A 210 26.65 -25.59 -26.74
N ARG A 211 27.50 -25.01 -25.90
CA ARG A 211 28.90 -24.70 -26.25
C ARG A 211 29.78 -25.94 -26.19
N GLU A 212 29.59 -26.79 -25.18
CA GLU A 212 30.29 -28.06 -25.04
C GLU A 212 29.97 -29.02 -26.20
N GLU A 213 28.72 -29.02 -26.67
CA GLU A 213 28.28 -29.73 -27.88
C GLU A 213 28.80 -29.10 -29.19
N GLY A 214 29.43 -27.93 -29.13
CA GLY A 214 29.97 -27.22 -30.30
C GLY A 214 28.91 -26.58 -31.21
N ILE A 215 27.66 -26.48 -30.76
CA ILE A 215 26.55 -25.89 -31.52
C ILE A 215 26.66 -24.35 -31.56
N ILE A 216 27.24 -23.74 -30.51
CA ILE A 216 27.39 -22.29 -30.39
C ILE A 216 28.86 -21.93 -30.17
N GLU A 217 29.40 -21.03 -31.00
CA GLU A 217 30.76 -20.49 -30.83
C GLU A 217 30.89 -19.52 -29.64
N GLU A 218 32.07 -19.43 -29.05
CA GLU A 218 32.35 -18.44 -28.00
C GLU A 218 32.23 -17.01 -28.54
N ALA A 219 31.33 -16.23 -27.95
CA ALA A 219 31.25 -14.80 -28.23
C ALA A 219 32.57 -14.13 -27.80
N ARG A 220 33.29 -13.52 -28.74
CA ARG A 220 34.52 -12.76 -28.45
C ARG A 220 34.22 -11.68 -27.41
N THR A 221 34.72 -11.88 -26.19
CA THR A 221 34.70 -10.85 -25.15
C THR A 221 35.61 -9.70 -25.55
N ARG A 222 35.12 -8.46 -25.40
CA ARG A 222 35.97 -7.28 -25.57
C ARG A 222 37.03 -7.28 -24.48
N GLU A 223 38.29 -7.37 -24.87
CA GLU A 223 39.39 -7.13 -23.94
C GLU A 223 39.45 -5.64 -23.58
N PRO A 224 39.76 -5.29 -22.31
CA PRO A 224 40.04 -3.91 -21.93
C PRO A 224 41.19 -3.34 -22.75
N ILE A 225 41.13 -2.04 -23.09
CA ILE A 225 42.24 -1.36 -23.78
C ILE A 225 43.40 -1.25 -22.78
N PRO A 226 44.61 -1.79 -23.07
CA PRO A 226 45.75 -1.71 -22.16
C PRO A 226 46.08 -0.26 -21.77
N GLN A 227 46.50 -0.04 -20.53
CA GLN A 227 46.79 1.32 -20.04
C GLN A 227 47.88 2.01 -20.86
N GLU A 228 48.92 1.26 -21.27
CA GLU A 228 49.99 1.77 -22.14
C GLU A 228 49.47 2.32 -23.47
N VAL A 229 48.44 1.68 -24.03
CA VAL A 229 47.79 2.13 -25.28
C VAL A 229 46.96 3.38 -25.02
N GLN A 230 46.22 3.42 -23.92
CA GLN A 230 45.45 4.61 -23.53
C GLN A 230 46.36 5.83 -23.35
N ASP A 231 47.47 5.67 -22.63
CA ASP A 231 48.43 6.75 -22.36
C ASP A 231 49.13 7.22 -23.64
N ALA A 232 49.47 6.29 -24.54
CA ALA A 232 50.08 6.62 -25.83
C ALA A 232 49.10 7.36 -26.75
N VAL A 233 47.84 6.93 -26.81
CA VAL A 233 46.78 7.60 -27.59
C VAL A 233 46.48 8.96 -27.01
N TRP A 234 46.38 9.09 -25.69
CA TRP A 234 46.13 10.37 -25.03
C TRP A 234 47.22 11.40 -25.34
N ARG A 235 48.50 10.99 -25.27
CA ARG A 235 49.64 11.84 -25.66
C ARG A 235 49.63 12.17 -27.15
N ARG A 236 49.36 11.19 -28.02
CA ARG A 236 49.30 11.38 -29.47
C ARG A 236 48.23 12.39 -29.88
N ASP A 237 47.03 12.25 -29.31
CA ASP A 237 45.87 13.07 -29.66
C ASP A 237 45.84 14.40 -28.87
N GLY A 238 46.78 14.58 -27.94
CA GLY A 238 46.92 15.80 -27.15
C GLY A 238 45.72 16.08 -26.23
N GLY A 239 45.06 15.01 -25.75
CA GLY A 239 43.86 15.11 -24.93
C GLY A 239 42.72 15.86 -25.64
N ARG A 240 42.59 15.69 -26.96
CA ARG A 240 41.55 16.34 -27.77
C ARG A 240 40.88 15.33 -28.69
N CYS A 241 39.60 15.58 -28.97
CA CYS A 241 38.85 14.85 -29.98
C CYS A 241 39.51 15.04 -31.35
N VAL A 242 39.88 13.95 -32.02
CA VAL A 242 40.55 14.02 -33.33
C VAL A 242 39.64 14.55 -34.45
N LYS A 243 38.31 14.49 -34.25
CA LYS A 243 37.33 14.94 -35.25
C LYS A 243 36.95 16.41 -35.13
N CYS A 244 36.79 16.94 -33.91
CA CYS A 244 36.30 18.31 -33.68
C CYS A 244 37.19 19.18 -32.79
N GLY A 245 38.27 18.64 -32.22
CA GLY A 245 39.19 19.37 -31.35
C GLY A 245 38.71 19.60 -29.91
N SER A 246 37.50 19.19 -29.55
CA SER A 246 36.95 19.34 -28.19
C SER A 246 37.81 18.61 -27.14
N GLN A 247 37.93 19.18 -25.94
CA GLN A 247 38.60 18.58 -24.78
C GLN A 247 37.62 17.97 -23.77
N GLU A 248 36.31 18.00 -24.07
CA GLU A 248 35.27 17.59 -23.13
C GLU A 248 34.69 16.22 -23.50
N ASN A 249 34.35 15.44 -22.46
CA ASN A 249 33.66 14.14 -22.58
C ASN A 249 34.32 13.22 -23.62
N LEU A 250 35.63 13.03 -23.48
CA LEU A 250 36.45 12.21 -24.38
C LEU A 250 36.33 10.72 -24.03
N GLU A 251 36.23 9.91 -25.07
CA GLU A 251 36.16 8.45 -25.02
C GLU A 251 37.20 7.86 -25.97
N PHE A 252 37.76 6.70 -25.60
CA PHE A 252 38.60 5.91 -26.48
C PHE A 252 37.72 5.12 -27.44
N ASP A 253 37.77 5.46 -28.72
CA ASP A 253 37.03 4.83 -29.80
C ASP A 253 37.96 4.01 -30.70
N HIS A 254 37.47 2.87 -31.20
CA HIS A 254 38.17 2.09 -32.20
C HIS A 254 37.89 2.61 -33.61
N ILE A 255 38.92 3.01 -34.36
CA ILE A 255 38.82 3.39 -35.77
C ILE A 255 38.12 2.28 -36.57
N ILE A 256 38.63 1.05 -36.49
CA ILE A 256 37.94 -0.16 -36.94
C ILE A 256 37.16 -0.70 -35.73
N PRO A 257 35.82 -0.71 -35.74
CA PRO A 257 35.03 -1.16 -34.59
C PRO A 257 35.36 -2.60 -34.16
N PHE A 258 35.29 -2.87 -32.86
CA PHE A 258 35.50 -4.22 -32.33
C PHE A 258 34.59 -5.28 -32.99
N SER A 259 33.33 -4.93 -33.27
CA SER A 259 32.38 -5.82 -33.95
C SER A 259 32.81 -6.21 -35.38
N LYS A 260 33.79 -5.50 -35.95
CA LYS A 260 34.41 -5.76 -37.25
C LYS A 260 35.86 -6.26 -37.14
N GLY A 261 36.28 -6.70 -35.94
CA GLY A 261 37.61 -7.24 -35.70
C GLY A 261 38.69 -6.20 -35.33
N GLY A 262 38.28 -5.00 -34.91
CA GLY A 262 39.21 -3.97 -34.45
C GLY A 262 40.05 -4.39 -33.24
N SER A 263 41.37 -4.23 -33.34
CA SER A 263 42.34 -4.51 -32.25
C SER A 263 42.51 -3.34 -31.28
N ASN A 264 42.93 -3.60 -30.03
CA ASN A 264 43.33 -2.58 -29.04
C ASN A 264 44.77 -2.07 -29.26
N THR A 265 45.08 -1.59 -30.46
CA THR A 265 46.42 -1.05 -30.77
C THR A 265 46.38 0.48 -30.79
N ILE A 266 47.53 1.12 -30.51
CA ILE A 266 47.67 2.59 -30.56
C ILE A 266 47.15 3.13 -31.91
N ARG A 267 47.41 2.41 -33.01
CA ARG A 267 46.97 2.81 -34.35
C ARG A 267 45.47 2.72 -34.59
N ASN A 268 44.78 1.82 -33.89
CA ASN A 268 43.36 1.58 -34.08
C ASN A 268 42.49 2.25 -33.02
N ILE A 269 43.07 2.85 -31.98
CA ILE A 269 42.35 3.63 -30.97
C ILE A 269 42.56 5.12 -31.21
N GLN A 270 41.51 5.92 -31.00
CA GLN A 270 41.52 7.38 -31.11
C GLN A 270 40.67 8.02 -30.02
N LEU A 271 40.96 9.26 -29.66
CA LEU A 271 40.09 10.06 -28.79
C LEU A 271 38.97 10.72 -29.61
N LEU A 272 37.73 10.46 -29.24
CA LEU A 272 36.56 11.18 -29.73
C LEU A 272 35.75 11.73 -28.57
N CYS A 273 35.18 12.92 -28.71
CA CYS A 273 34.14 13.35 -27.77
C CYS A 273 32.87 12.51 -27.96
N GLU A 274 32.07 12.37 -26.92
CA GLU A 274 30.84 11.57 -26.90
C GLU A 274 29.95 11.82 -28.13
N LYS A 275 29.74 13.09 -28.53
CA LYS A 275 28.95 13.47 -29.70
C LYS A 275 29.53 12.91 -31.00
N CYS A 276 30.85 13.02 -31.17
CA CYS A 276 31.54 12.50 -32.36
C CYS A 276 31.59 10.98 -32.37
N ASN A 277 31.77 10.34 -31.21
CA ASN A 277 31.77 8.89 -31.06
C ASN A 277 30.39 8.30 -31.40
N ARG A 278 29.32 8.84 -30.82
CA ARG A 278 27.94 8.43 -31.12
C ARG A 278 27.59 8.61 -32.60
N SER A 279 28.05 9.71 -33.22
CA SER A 279 27.85 9.99 -34.65
C SER A 279 28.58 8.97 -35.56
N LYS A 280 29.79 8.53 -35.17
CA LYS A 280 30.55 7.50 -35.89
C LYS A 280 29.91 6.12 -35.72
N SER A 281 29.55 5.73 -34.51
CA SER A 281 28.98 4.41 -34.20
C SER A 281 29.84 3.28 -34.79
N ASN A 282 29.26 2.35 -35.57
CA ASN A 282 29.95 1.23 -36.21
C ASN A 282 30.42 1.51 -37.66
N LYS A 283 30.36 2.77 -38.10
CA LYS A 283 30.81 3.18 -39.44
C LYS A 283 32.33 3.21 -39.49
N ILE A 284 32.88 2.65 -40.56
CA ILE A 284 34.27 2.88 -40.94
C ILE A 284 34.20 4.13 -41.81
N GLY A 285 34.77 5.23 -41.31
CA GLY A 285 34.87 6.49 -42.04
C GLY A 285 35.92 6.40 -43.14
#